data_AF-A0A839AQJ5-F1
#
_entry.id   AF-A0A839AQJ5-F1
#
_cell.length_a   1.000
_cell.length_b   1.000
_cell.length_c   1.000
_cell.angle_alpha   90.00
_cell.angle_beta   90.00
_cell.angle_gamma   90.00
#
_symmetry.space_group_name_H-M   'P 1'
#
loop_
_entity.id
_entity.type
_entity.pdbx_description
1 polymer ?
#
loop_
_entity_poly.entity_id
_entity_poly.type
_entity_poly.pdbx_seq_one_letter_code
_entity_poly.pdbx_strand_id
1 'polypeptide(L)'
;MSSPGEKIKAIETYLSYSGYWRLVDDKIYVKVITSLLPNWKDKEHFRIFKIVDNKLVLKTPIIKQGDFEISVELDWEKYKNS
;
A
#
# COMPACT_ATOMS: atom_id res chain seq x y z
N MET A 1 15.41 -21.68 3.63
CA MET A 1 14.45 -21.25 2.60
C MET A 1 13.04 -21.47 3.15
N SER A 2 12.15 -20.48 3.04
CA SER A 2 10.77 -20.60 3.54
C SER A 2 9.95 -21.62 2.73
N SER A 3 9.09 -22.37 3.41
CA SER A 3 8.19 -23.36 2.83
C SER A 3 7.08 -22.71 1.98
N PRO A 4 6.42 -23.46 1.06
CA PRO A 4 5.27 -22.95 0.32
C PRO A 4 4.14 -22.44 1.22
N GLY A 5 3.87 -23.11 2.35
CA GLY A 5 2.83 -22.69 3.30
C GLY A 5 3.16 -21.38 4.01
N GLU A 6 4.42 -21.16 4.39
CA GLU A 6 4.87 -19.89 4.98
C GLU A 6 4.80 -18.74 3.96
N LYS A 7 5.11 -19.01 2.69
CA LYS A 7 4.97 -18.03 1.60
C LYS A 7 3.50 -17.64 1.37
N ILE A 8 2.58 -18.60 1.40
CA ILE A 8 1.14 -18.35 1.22
C ILE A 8 0.59 -17.46 2.35
N LYS A 9 0.88 -17.78 3.62
CA LYS A 9 0.45 -16.96 4.77
C LYS A 9 1.05 -15.54 4.75
N ALA A 10 2.31 -15.42 4.31
CA ALA A 10 2.92 -14.11 4.13
C ALA A 10 2.20 -13.34 3.01
N ILE A 11 1.89 -13.97 1.88
CA ILE A 11 1.15 -13.37 0.75
C ILE A 11 -0.26 -12.91 1.18
N GLU A 12 -0.95 -13.66 2.04
CA GLU A 12 -2.26 -13.28 2.57
C GLU A 12 -2.24 -11.99 3.41
N THR A 13 -1.10 -11.68 4.03
CA THR A 13 -0.88 -10.47 4.83
C THR A 13 -0.09 -9.40 4.07
N TYR A 14 0.45 -9.74 2.90
CA TYR A 14 1.29 -8.88 2.08
C TYR A 14 0.47 -8.14 1.04
N LEU A 15 0.34 -6.83 1.22
CA LEU A 15 -0.27 -5.97 0.24
C LEU A 15 0.71 -5.70 -0.91
N SER A 16 0.57 -6.43 -2.03
CA SER A 16 1.26 -6.09 -3.27
C SER A 16 0.28 -5.77 -4.38
N TYR A 17 0.52 -4.61 -5.01
CA TYR A 17 -0.20 -4.13 -6.17
C TYR A 17 0.76 -3.29 -7.01
N SER A 18 0.45 -3.15 -8.29
CA SER A 18 1.17 -2.25 -9.18
C SER A 18 0.24 -1.58 -10.16
N GLY A 19 0.68 -0.44 -10.69
CA GLY A 19 -0.12 0.37 -11.58
C GLY A 19 0.53 1.71 -11.87
N TYR A 20 -0.23 2.59 -12.51
CA TYR A 20 0.19 3.96 -12.78
C TYR A 20 -0.15 4.85 -11.59
N TRP A 21 0.71 5.81 -11.30
CA TRP A 21 0.47 6.76 -10.22
C TRP A 21 0.66 8.19 -10.67
N ARG A 22 -0.01 9.10 -9.94
CA ARG A 22 0.13 10.55 -10.07
C ARG A 22 0.08 11.19 -8.68
N LEU A 23 0.73 12.33 -8.54
CA LEU A 23 0.66 13.15 -7.33
C LEU A 23 -0.26 14.34 -7.58
N VAL A 24 -1.09 14.65 -6.59
CA VAL A 24 -1.90 15.87 -6.54
C VAL A 24 -1.90 16.33 -5.09
N ASP A 25 -1.36 17.53 -4.84
CA ASP A 25 -1.17 18.09 -3.50
C ASP A 25 -0.43 17.11 -2.57
N ASP A 26 -1.05 16.72 -1.46
CA ASP A 26 -0.55 15.79 -0.45
C ASP A 26 -0.98 14.34 -0.70
N LYS A 27 -1.46 14.01 -1.91
CA LYS A 27 -2.00 12.68 -2.24
C LYS A 27 -1.27 12.04 -3.40
N ILE A 28 -1.07 10.72 -3.26
CA ILE A 28 -0.71 9.84 -4.36
C ILE A 28 -1.95 9.05 -4.78
N TYR A 29 -2.33 9.18 -6.05
CA TYR A 29 -3.38 8.39 -6.68
C TYR A 29 -2.73 7.26 -7.48
N VAL A 30 -3.21 6.03 -7.31
CA VAL A 30 -2.73 4.84 -8.02
C VAL A 30 -3.89 4.19 -8.74
N LYS A 31 -3.82 4.12 -10.07
CA LYS A 31 -4.69 3.27 -10.89
C LYS A 31 -4.11 1.86 -10.91
N VAL A 32 -4.71 0.97 -10.12
CA VAL A 32 -4.22 -0.40 -9.92
C VAL A 32 -4.48 -1.25 -11.15
N ILE A 33 -3.43 -1.84 -11.71
CA ILE A 33 -3.50 -2.77 -12.86
C ILE A 33 -3.51 -4.22 -12.38
N THR A 34 -2.72 -4.52 -11.35
CA THR A 34 -2.66 -5.84 -10.74
C THR A 34 -2.53 -5.72 -9.23
N SER A 35 -3.10 -6.69 -8.51
CA SER A 35 -3.13 -6.73 -7.05
C SER A 35 -3.32 -8.17 -6.59
N LEU A 36 -2.67 -8.53 -5.49
CA LEU A 36 -2.97 -9.78 -4.76
C LEU A 36 -4.36 -9.76 -4.12
N LEU A 37 -4.90 -8.58 -3.87
CA LEU A 37 -6.28 -8.38 -3.42
C LEU A 37 -7.17 -8.17 -4.66
N PRO A 38 -8.00 -9.16 -5.06
CA PRO A 38 -8.75 -9.10 -6.32
C PRO A 38 -9.70 -7.90 -6.40
N ASN A 39 -10.25 -7.49 -5.25
CA ASN A 39 -11.16 -6.36 -5.15
C ASN A 39 -10.50 -4.99 -5.38
N TRP A 40 -9.17 -4.91 -5.53
CA TRP A 40 -8.43 -3.67 -5.82
C TRP A 40 -8.12 -3.50 -7.31
N LYS A 41 -8.18 -4.58 -8.09
CA LYS A 41 -7.87 -4.54 -9.52
C LYS A 41 -8.80 -3.55 -10.24
N ASP A 42 -8.23 -2.79 -11.17
CA ASP A 42 -8.92 -1.80 -12.01
C ASP A 42 -9.57 -0.64 -11.24
N LYS A 43 -9.23 -0.46 -9.95
CA LYS A 43 -9.68 0.67 -9.13
C LYS A 43 -8.62 1.76 -9.02
N GLU A 44 -9.08 2.99 -8.81
CA GLU A 44 -8.21 4.09 -8.39
C GLU A 44 -8.22 4.19 -6.86
N HIS A 45 -7.03 4.11 -6.27
CA HIS A 45 -6.81 4.23 -4.84
C HIS A 45 -6.04 5.52 -4.58
N PHE A 46 -6.25 6.15 -3.43
CA PHE A 46 -5.39 7.24 -3.02
C PHE A 46 -4.84 7.05 -1.61
N ARG A 47 -3.67 7.61 -1.37
CA ARG A 47 -3.05 7.70 -0.04
C ARG A 47 -2.59 9.14 0.18
N ILE A 48 -2.69 9.59 1.42
CA ILE A 48 -2.03 10.82 1.87
C ILE A 48 -0.55 10.48 2.03
N PHE A 49 0.34 11.31 1.51
CA PHE A 49 1.78 11.10 1.64
C PHE A 49 2.46 12.27 2.35
N LYS A 50 3.52 11.96 3.09
CA LYS A 50 4.41 12.94 3.72
C LYS A 50 5.84 12.43 3.64
N ILE A 51 6.80 13.35 3.57
CA ILE A 51 8.22 13.01 3.76
C ILE A 51 8.62 13.52 5.15
N VAL A 52 9.03 12.62 6.03
CA VAL A 52 9.45 12.92 7.42
C VAL A 52 10.73 12.15 7.70
N ASP A 53 11.75 12.81 8.23
CA ASP A 53 13.04 12.18 8.59
C ASP A 53 13.64 11.29 7.50
N ASN A 54 13.58 11.75 6.25
CA ASN A 54 14.04 11.02 5.06
C ASN A 54 13.31 9.68 4.79
N LYS A 55 12.11 9.53 5.33
CA LYS A 55 11.16 8.44 5.04
C LYS A 55 9.96 8.98 4.26
N LEU A 56 9.41 8.16 3.37
CA LEU A 56 8.12 8.40 2.73
C LEU A 56 7.04 7.69 3.55
N VAL A 57 6.18 8.47 4.20
CA VAL A 57 5.03 7.97 4.95
C VAL A 57 3.81 8.00 4.04
N LEU A 58 3.13 6.86 3.88
CA LEU A 58 1.89 6.73 3.10
C LEU A 58 0.75 6.25 3.99
N LYS A 59 -0.34 7.01 4.05
CA LYS A 59 -1.51 6.70 4.87
C LYS A 59 -2.77 6.56 4.03
N THR A 60 -3.55 5.51 4.25
CA THR A 60 -4.89 5.42 3.66
C THR A 60 -5.84 6.38 4.37
N PRO A 61 -6.89 6.87 3.70
CA PRO A 61 -8.04 7.44 4.39
C PRO A 61 -8.59 6.45 5.41
N ILE A 62 -9.30 6.96 6.43
CA ILE A 62 -10.04 6.09 7.35
C ILE A 62 -11.17 5.45 6.56
N ILE A 63 -11.15 4.12 6.47
CA ILE A 63 -12.18 3.32 5.81
C ILE A 63 -13.07 2.71 6.89
N LYS A 64 -14.38 2.93 6.80
CA LYS A 64 -15.36 2.25 7.65
C LYS A 64 -15.70 0.89 7.03
N GLN A 65 -15.56 -0.19 7.81
CA GLN A 65 -15.92 -1.54 7.42
C GLN A 65 -16.75 -2.18 8.53
N GLY A 66 -18.08 -2.08 8.42
CA GLY A 66 -19.00 -2.46 9.49
C GLY A 66 -18.81 -1.55 10.70
N ASP A 67 -18.55 -2.18 11.86
CA ASP A 67 -18.30 -1.47 13.13
C ASP A 67 -16.83 -1.07 13.33
N PHE A 68 -15.96 -1.36 12.35
CA PHE A 68 -14.53 -1.07 12.42
C PHE A 68 -14.14 0.13 11.56
N GLU A 69 -13.19 0.91 12.06
CA GLU A 69 -12.44 1.89 11.28
C GLU A 69 -11.04 1.35 11.00
N ILE A 70 -10.65 1.34 9.73
CA ILE A 70 -9.36 0.83 9.27
C ILE A 70 -8.56 1.97 8.65
N SER A 71 -7.32 2.12 9.11
CA SER A 71 -6.30 2.97 8.51
C SER A 71 -5.00 2.19 8.44
N VAL A 72 -4.33 2.24 7.28
CA VAL A 72 -3.02 1.63 7.07
C VAL A 72 -1.99 2.73 6.87
N GLU A 73 -0.89 2.64 7.61
CA GLU A 73 0.28 3.52 7.49
C GLU A 73 1.48 2.68 7.02
N LEU A 74 2.22 3.20 6.05
CA LEU A 74 3.43 2.57 5.50
C LEU A 74 4.59 3.55 5.55
N ASP A 75 5.66 3.15 6.21
CA ASP A 75 6.90 3.92 6.28
C ASP A 75 7.94 3.32 5.34
N TRP A 76 8.25 4.05 4.27
CA TRP A 76 9.24 3.65 3.28
C TRP A 76 10.56 4.35 3.55
N GLU A 77 11.60 3.57 3.78
CA GLU A 77 12.96 4.06 3.82
C GLU A 77 13.60 3.94 2.44
N LYS A 78 14.36 4.96 2.05
CA LYS A 78 15.16 4.89 0.83
C LYS A 78 16.19 3.78 1.00
N TYR A 79 16.09 2.75 0.17
CA TYR A 79 17.12 1.71 0.10
C TYR A 79 18.47 2.36 -0.28
N LYS A 80 19.49 2.10 0.53
CA LYS A 80 20.88 2.53 0.28
C LYS A 80 21.67 1.30 -0.10
N ASN A 81 22.20 1.26 -1.32
CA ASN A 81 23.16 0.24 -1.71
C ASN A 81 24.50 0.61 -1.05
N SER A 82 25.01 -0.26 -0.18
CA SER A 82 26.34 -0.14 0.45
C SER A 82 27.42 -0.66 -0.46
#